data_AF-A0A7F5QVV4-F1
#
_entry.id   AF-A0A7F5QVV4-F1
#
_cell.length_a   1.000
_cell.length_b   1.000
_cell.length_c   1.000
_cell.angle_alpha   90.00
_cell.angle_beta   90.00
_cell.angle_gamma   90.00
#
_symmetry.space_group_name_H-M   'P 1'
#
loop_
_entity.id
_entity.type
_entity.pdbx_description
1 polymer ?
#
loop_
_entity_poly.entity_id
_entity_poly.type
_entity_poly.pdbx_seq_one_letter_code
_entity_poly.pdbx_strand_id
1 'polypeptide(L)'
;MEMRDINYDRSEYVETASGNRVSRRTVLCGSQNIVLQGKVIIQSDAIIRGDLANVKTGRYCIISKEAVIRPPYKKFSKGVAFFPLTMGDHVYVGERSVVNAANIGSYVYIGRNVVLVMNFSNYISSISFNLINRVSF
;
A
#
# COMPACT_ATOMS: atom_id res chain seq x y z
N MET A 1 9.20 14.72 11.01
CA MET A 1 8.78 14.76 9.59
C MET A 1 7.36 15.30 9.57
N GLU A 2 7.14 16.49 9.06
CA GLU A 2 5.81 17.11 9.07
C GLU A 2 4.91 16.45 8.04
N MET A 3 3.77 15.94 8.51
CA MET A 3 2.73 15.37 7.65
C MET A 3 2.04 16.55 6.96
N ARG A 4 2.22 16.66 5.64
CA ARG A 4 1.62 17.75 4.87
C ARG A 4 0.10 17.60 4.86
N ASP A 5 -0.61 18.69 5.09
CA ASP A 5 -2.06 18.72 4.91
C ASP A 5 -2.41 18.44 3.45
N ILE A 6 -3.08 17.32 3.22
CA ILE A 6 -3.52 16.94 1.88
C ILE A 6 -4.98 17.32 1.77
N ASN A 7 -5.25 18.43 1.08
CA ASN A 7 -6.61 18.85 0.76
C ASN A 7 -7.18 17.92 -0.30
N TYR A 8 -8.33 17.32 -0.01
CA TYR A 8 -9.10 16.54 -0.98
C TYR A 8 -10.53 17.03 -1.00
N ASP A 9 -11.10 17.06 -2.21
CA ASP A 9 -12.51 17.37 -2.38
C ASP A 9 -13.33 16.16 -1.93
N ARG A 10 -14.26 16.38 -1.00
CA ARG A 10 -15.17 15.34 -0.52
C ARG A 10 -15.99 14.72 -1.66
N SER A 11 -16.28 15.49 -2.69
CA SER A 11 -17.05 15.08 -3.87
C SER A 11 -16.31 14.05 -4.73
N GLU A 12 -14.99 13.96 -4.64
CA GLU A 12 -14.19 12.98 -5.39
C GLU A 12 -13.98 11.65 -4.63
N TYR A 13 -14.42 11.57 -3.37
CA TYR A 13 -14.19 10.43 -2.50
C TYR A 13 -15.49 9.74 -2.10
N VAL A 14 -15.41 8.41 -1.99
CA VAL A 14 -16.43 7.56 -1.41
C VAL A 14 -16.02 7.29 0.03
N GLU A 15 -16.89 7.66 0.96
CA GLU A 15 -16.72 7.37 2.38
C GLU A 15 -17.51 6.10 2.73
N THR A 16 -16.84 5.08 3.27
CA THR A 16 -17.51 3.85 3.70
C THR A 16 -17.99 3.96 5.15
N ALA A 17 -18.91 3.10 5.58
CA ALA A 17 -19.41 3.07 6.97
C ALA A 17 -18.29 2.87 8.01
N SER A 18 -17.21 2.17 7.63
CA SER A 18 -15.99 1.99 8.42
C SER A 18 -15.05 3.22 8.45
N GLY A 19 -15.44 4.32 7.81
CA GLY A 19 -14.68 5.57 7.74
C GLY A 19 -13.53 5.55 6.73
N ASN A 20 -13.49 4.59 5.78
CA ASN A 20 -12.49 4.61 4.71
C ASN A 20 -12.88 5.66 3.66
N ARG A 21 -11.89 6.37 3.12
CA ARG A 21 -12.07 7.38 2.07
C ARG A 21 -11.34 6.90 0.82
N VAL A 22 -12.09 6.48 -0.17
CA VAL A 22 -11.55 5.94 -1.41
C VAL A 22 -11.88 6.89 -2.55
N SER A 23 -10.87 7.41 -3.25
CA SER A 23 -11.13 8.29 -4.40
C SER A 23 -11.80 7.51 -5.54
N ARG A 24 -12.79 8.13 -6.19
CA ARG A 24 -13.52 7.56 -7.33
C ARG A 24 -12.63 7.29 -8.56
N ARG A 25 -11.48 7.96 -8.64
CA ARG A 25 -10.47 7.77 -9.71
C ARG A 25 -9.52 6.60 -9.43
N THR A 26 -9.64 5.91 -8.30
CA THR A 26 -8.76 4.78 -7.97
C THR A 26 -9.13 3.55 -8.77
N VAL A 27 -8.13 2.71 -9.01
CA VAL A 27 -8.32 1.41 -9.65
C VAL A 27 -8.12 0.32 -8.61
N LEU A 28 -9.22 -0.29 -8.19
CA LEU A 28 -9.23 -1.44 -7.28
C LEU A 28 -9.55 -2.70 -8.08
N CYS A 29 -8.54 -3.52 -8.34
CA CYS A 29 -8.73 -4.82 -9.02
C CYS A 29 -9.01 -5.89 -7.96
N GLY A 30 -10.01 -6.75 -8.18
CA GLY A 30 -10.33 -7.83 -7.25
C GLY A 30 -10.77 -7.31 -5.87
N SER A 31 -11.76 -6.43 -5.83
CA SER A 31 -12.27 -5.81 -4.59
C SER A 31 -12.66 -6.82 -3.51
N GLN A 32 -13.11 -8.03 -3.87
CA GLN A 32 -13.39 -9.13 -2.96
C GLN A 32 -12.17 -9.60 -2.14
N ASN A 33 -10.97 -9.34 -2.65
CA ASN A 33 -9.70 -9.69 -2.03
C ASN A 33 -9.03 -8.50 -1.33
N ILE A 34 -9.64 -7.31 -1.38
CA ILE A 34 -9.11 -6.09 -0.77
C ILE A 34 -9.87 -5.85 0.54
N VAL A 35 -9.14 -5.83 1.65
CA VAL A 35 -9.69 -5.62 2.99
C VAL A 35 -9.14 -4.32 3.58
N LEU A 36 -10.04 -3.38 3.88
CA LEU A 36 -9.71 -2.09 4.48
C LEU A 36 -10.20 -2.03 5.94
N GLN A 37 -9.29 -2.09 6.92
CA GLN A 37 -9.65 -2.19 8.36
C GLN A 37 -10.24 -0.91 9.00
N GLY A 38 -10.34 0.21 8.28
CA GLY A 38 -11.01 1.43 8.77
C GLY A 38 -10.11 2.66 8.76
N LYS A 39 -10.71 3.83 8.50
CA LYS A 39 -10.01 5.13 8.36
C LYS A 39 -8.84 5.10 7.37
N VAL A 40 -8.94 4.26 6.35
CA VAL A 40 -7.95 4.16 5.27
C VAL A 40 -8.26 5.22 4.22
N ILE A 41 -7.25 5.97 3.79
CA ILE A 41 -7.38 7.00 2.76
C ILE A 41 -6.65 6.54 1.50
N ILE A 42 -7.36 6.43 0.39
CA ILE A 42 -6.81 6.07 -0.91
C ILE A 42 -7.01 7.24 -1.86
N GLN A 43 -5.91 7.85 -2.28
CA GLN A 43 -5.92 9.01 -3.17
C GLN A 43 -6.10 8.65 -4.63
N SER A 44 -6.39 9.64 -5.46
CA SER A 44 -6.63 9.48 -6.90
C SER A 44 -5.48 8.77 -7.61
N ASP A 45 -5.83 7.99 -8.65
CA ASP A 45 -4.89 7.26 -9.51
C ASP A 45 -4.05 6.20 -8.77
N ALA A 46 -4.32 5.94 -7.49
CA ALA A 46 -3.75 4.80 -6.80
C ALA A 46 -4.35 3.50 -7.37
N ILE A 47 -3.48 2.51 -7.54
CA ILE A 47 -3.82 1.21 -8.11
C ILE A 47 -3.57 0.16 -7.05
N ILE A 48 -4.61 -0.59 -6.69
CA ILE A 48 -4.51 -1.72 -5.76
C ILE A 48 -4.93 -2.99 -6.48
N ARG A 49 -3.98 -3.92 -6.61
CA ARG A 49 -4.17 -5.18 -7.31
C ARG A 49 -4.48 -6.33 -6.36
N GLY A 50 -5.73 -6.45 -5.96
CA GLY A 50 -6.25 -7.61 -5.22
C GLY A 50 -6.61 -8.82 -6.11
N ASP A 51 -6.52 -8.69 -7.43
CA ASP A 51 -6.78 -9.76 -8.40
C ASP A 51 -5.75 -10.89 -8.31
N LEU A 52 -4.51 -10.56 -7.96
CA LEU A 52 -3.39 -11.52 -7.91
C LEU A 52 -3.30 -12.27 -6.58
N ALA A 53 -3.58 -11.59 -5.46
CA ALA A 53 -3.62 -12.15 -4.12
C ALA A 53 -4.42 -11.25 -3.17
N ASN A 54 -4.66 -11.74 -1.95
CA ASN A 54 -5.32 -10.95 -0.92
C ASN A 54 -4.48 -9.74 -0.50
N VAL A 55 -5.10 -8.56 -0.44
CA VAL A 55 -4.48 -7.31 0.01
C VAL A 55 -5.22 -6.82 1.25
N LYS A 56 -4.52 -6.78 2.38
CA LYS A 56 -5.07 -6.32 3.65
C LYS A 56 -4.37 -5.04 4.07
N THR A 57 -5.14 -4.02 4.38
CA THR A 57 -4.63 -2.76 4.92
C THR A 57 -5.10 -2.62 6.37
N GLY A 58 -4.18 -2.23 7.26
CA GLY A 58 -4.51 -1.88 8.63
C GLY A 58 -5.28 -0.57 8.73
N ARG A 59 -5.43 -0.08 9.95
CA ARG A 59 -6.17 1.14 10.28
C ARG A 59 -5.29 2.37 10.05
N TYR A 60 -5.93 3.50 9.75
CA TYR A 60 -5.23 4.79 9.57
C TYR A 60 -4.12 4.74 8.51
N CYS A 61 -4.27 3.89 7.49
CA CYS A 61 -3.34 3.82 6.38
C CYS A 61 -3.65 4.90 5.35
N ILE A 62 -2.62 5.45 4.73
CA ILE A 62 -2.73 6.48 3.70
C ILE A 62 -1.97 6.03 2.46
N ILE A 63 -2.68 5.91 1.36
CA ILE A 63 -2.15 5.55 0.06
C ILE A 63 -2.22 6.78 -0.83
N SER A 64 -1.07 7.34 -1.16
CA SER A 64 -0.99 8.59 -1.91
C SER A 64 -1.24 8.39 -3.40
N LYS A 65 -1.32 9.51 -4.15
CA LYS A 65 -1.62 9.51 -5.58
C LYS A 65 -0.62 8.68 -6.39
N GLU A 66 -1.12 8.00 -7.42
CA GLU A 66 -0.31 7.18 -8.35
C GLU A 66 0.47 6.04 -7.65
N ALA A 67 0.18 5.74 -6.38
CA ALA A 67 0.82 4.63 -5.68
C ALA A 67 0.28 3.29 -6.20
N VAL A 68 1.18 2.35 -6.46
CA VAL A 68 0.84 1.02 -6.99
C VAL A 68 1.09 -0.03 -5.92
N ILE A 69 0.02 -0.60 -5.41
CA ILE A 69 0.05 -1.72 -4.47
C ILE A 69 -0.17 -3.00 -5.25
N ARG A 70 0.88 -3.81 -5.34
CA ARG A 70 0.83 -5.13 -5.98
C ARG A 70 1.31 -6.21 -5.01
N PRO A 71 0.58 -7.33 -4.88
CA PRO A 71 1.06 -8.47 -4.12
C PRO A 71 2.36 -9.05 -4.70
N PRO A 72 3.31 -9.48 -3.86
CA PRO A 72 4.54 -10.12 -4.32
C PRO A 72 4.29 -11.51 -4.87
N TYR A 73 5.07 -11.86 -5.87
CA TYR A 73 5.07 -13.17 -6.49
C TYR A 73 6.47 -13.76 -6.50
N LYS A 74 6.55 -15.08 -6.37
CA LYS A 74 7.79 -15.84 -6.49
C LYS A 74 7.68 -16.79 -7.67
N LYS A 75 8.67 -16.75 -8.54
CA LYS A 75 8.84 -17.74 -9.61
C LYS A 75 9.50 -18.98 -9.01
N PHE A 76 8.80 -20.10 -9.11
CA PHE A 76 9.32 -21.43 -8.84
C PHE A 76 9.55 -22.15 -10.16
N SER A 77 10.39 -23.20 -10.14
CA SER A 77 10.72 -23.98 -11.34
C SER A 77 9.48 -24.58 -12.05
N LYS A 78 8.36 -24.76 -11.31
CA LYS A 78 7.09 -25.31 -11.82
C LYS A 78 5.91 -24.31 -11.88
N GLY A 79 6.12 -23.02 -11.61
CA GLY A 79 5.03 -22.03 -11.64
C GLY A 79 5.30 -20.73 -10.88
N VAL A 80 4.27 -19.89 -10.75
CA VAL A 80 4.32 -18.65 -9.96
C VAL A 80 3.39 -18.75 -8.76
N ALA A 81 3.87 -18.40 -7.58
CA ALA A 81 3.03 -18.29 -6.39
C ALA A 81 2.93 -16.82 -5.97
N PHE A 82 1.71 -16.35 -5.73
CA PHE A 82 1.45 -15.02 -5.19
C PHE A 82 1.26 -15.11 -3.69
N PHE A 83 1.90 -14.20 -2.95
CA PHE A 83 1.75 -14.09 -1.51
C PHE A 83 0.82 -12.91 -1.18
N PRO A 84 -0.04 -13.04 -0.16
CA PRO A 84 -0.89 -11.93 0.25
C PRO A 84 -0.03 -10.76 0.75
N LEU A 85 -0.49 -9.54 0.49
CA LEU A 85 0.10 -8.32 1.01
C LEU A 85 -0.67 -7.90 2.25
N THR A 86 0.01 -7.77 3.39
CA THR A 86 -0.59 -7.28 4.63
C THR A 86 0.15 -6.03 5.11
N MET A 87 -0.58 -4.93 5.29
CA MET A 87 -0.09 -3.70 5.89
C MET A 87 -0.61 -3.56 7.32
N GLY A 88 0.28 -3.15 8.23
CA GLY A 88 -0.06 -2.80 9.60
C GLY A 88 -0.83 -1.49 9.72
N ASP A 89 -0.91 -0.96 10.94
CA ASP A 89 -1.62 0.28 11.25
C ASP A 89 -0.70 1.50 11.08
N HIS A 90 -1.27 2.68 10.76
CA HIS A 90 -0.52 3.93 10.59
C HIS A 90 0.59 3.85 9.53
N VAL A 91 0.31 3.19 8.41
CA VAL A 91 1.25 3.14 7.28
C VAL A 91 0.97 4.29 6.32
N TYR A 92 2.02 5.02 5.96
CA TYR A 92 1.98 6.05 4.92
C TYR A 92 2.72 5.58 3.68
N VAL A 93 2.04 5.58 2.54
CA VAL A 93 2.58 5.23 1.23
C VAL A 93 2.65 6.49 0.39
N GLY A 94 3.86 6.94 0.06
CA GLY A 94 4.10 8.16 -0.72
C GLY A 94 3.67 8.05 -2.17
N GLU A 95 3.55 9.20 -2.82
CA GLU A 95 3.14 9.32 -4.23
C GLU A 95 4.09 8.58 -5.16
N ARG A 96 3.55 8.00 -6.24
CA ARG A 96 4.32 7.25 -7.26
C ARG A 96 5.19 6.12 -6.69
N SER A 97 4.88 5.66 -5.49
CA SER A 97 5.59 4.54 -4.91
C SER A 97 4.99 3.22 -5.39
N VAL A 98 5.84 2.21 -5.56
CA VAL A 98 5.44 0.87 -5.94
C VAL A 98 5.71 -0.05 -4.77
N VAL A 99 4.66 -0.57 -4.17
CA VAL A 99 4.74 -1.44 -3.00
C VAL A 99 4.56 -2.88 -3.43
N ASN A 100 5.64 -3.65 -3.31
CA ASN A 100 5.68 -5.07 -3.61
C ASN A 100 6.28 -5.85 -2.42
N ALA A 101 5.55 -5.88 -1.30
CA ALA A 101 5.97 -6.51 -0.03
C ALA A 101 4.91 -7.48 0.47
N ALA A 102 5.29 -8.57 1.16
CA ALA A 102 4.32 -9.49 1.75
C ALA A 102 3.75 -8.93 3.06
N ASN A 103 4.60 -8.30 3.87
CA ASN A 103 4.22 -7.74 5.16
C ASN A 103 4.87 -6.37 5.35
N ILE A 104 4.07 -5.36 5.71
CA ILE A 104 4.52 -4.03 6.11
C ILE A 104 4.12 -3.85 7.56
N GLY A 105 5.09 -3.56 8.43
CA GLY A 105 4.83 -3.28 9.85
C GLY A 105 3.95 -2.05 10.07
N SER A 106 3.52 -1.85 11.32
CA SER A 106 2.80 -0.64 11.73
C SER A 106 3.76 0.56 11.87
N TYR A 107 3.27 1.79 11.72
CA TYR A 107 4.03 3.04 11.82
C TYR A 107 5.15 3.18 10.77
N VAL A 108 4.97 2.56 9.60
CA VAL A 108 5.92 2.63 8.50
C VAL A 108 5.62 3.84 7.63
N TYR A 109 6.64 4.63 7.35
CA TYR A 109 6.58 5.74 6.41
C TYR A 109 7.36 5.40 5.14
N ILE A 110 6.67 5.36 4.00
CA ILE A 110 7.24 5.13 2.68
C ILE A 110 7.24 6.48 1.96
N GLY A 111 8.43 6.91 1.54
CA GLY A 111 8.61 8.16 0.80
C GLY A 111 7.98 8.15 -0.60
N ARG A 112 8.05 9.30 -1.26
CA ARG A 112 7.61 9.46 -2.67
C ARG A 112 8.63 8.82 -3.62
N ASN A 113 8.15 8.32 -4.76
CA ASN A 113 8.97 7.66 -5.80
C ASN A 113 9.80 6.47 -5.27
N VAL A 114 9.31 5.80 -4.23
CA VAL A 114 9.98 4.63 -3.64
C VAL A 114 9.47 3.36 -4.30
N VAL A 115 10.38 2.45 -4.63
CA VAL A 115 10.02 1.09 -5.05
C VAL A 115 10.41 0.13 -3.92
N LEU A 116 9.42 -0.45 -3.25
CA LEU A 116 9.62 -1.55 -2.30
C LEU A 116 9.56 -2.87 -3.05
N VAL A 117 10.63 -3.65 -2.98
CA VAL A 117 10.72 -4.99 -3.55
C VAL A 117 11.01 -5.99 -2.44
N MET A 118 10.19 -7.04 -2.35
CA MET A 118 10.43 -8.12 -1.42
C MET A 118 11.63 -8.96 -1.85
N ASN A 119 12.69 -8.95 -1.05
CA ASN A 119 13.67 -10.04 -1.00
C ASN A 119 13.25 -11.00 0.11
N PHE A 120 13.06 -12.28 -0.23
CA PHE A 120 12.52 -13.33 0.65
C PHE A 120 13.33 -13.59 1.94
N SER A 121 14.42 -12.86 2.16
CA SER A 121 15.27 -12.94 3.34
C SER A 121 14.87 -12.01 4.49
N ASN A 122 14.05 -10.97 4.27
CA ASN A 122 13.72 -10.00 5.32
C ASN A 122 12.22 -9.67 5.38
N TYR A 123 11.60 -10.04 6.50
CA TYR A 123 10.33 -9.44 6.93
C TYR A 123 10.58 -7.96 7.22
N ILE A 124 9.84 -7.06 6.57
CA ILE A 124 9.93 -5.61 6.83
C ILE A 124 9.10 -5.32 8.10
N SER A 125 9.59 -5.79 9.26
CA SER A 125 8.93 -5.59 10.55
C SER A 125 9.26 -4.24 11.19
N SER A 126 10.24 -3.49 10.69
CA SER A 126 10.75 -2.29 11.38
C SER A 126 11.57 -1.34 10.50
N ILE A 127 11.00 -0.82 9.39
CA ILE A 127 11.56 0.41 8.78
C ILE A 127 11.10 1.60 9.63
N SER A 128 11.75 1.76 10.77
CA SER A 128 11.78 3.01 11.52
C SER A 128 12.92 3.88 10.97
N PHE A 129 12.52 5.00 10.39
CA PHE A 129 13.18 6.30 10.47
C PHE A 129 14.42 6.69 9.62
N ASN A 130 15.14 5.85 8.87
CA ASN A 130 16.37 6.42 8.24
C ASN A 130 16.97 5.89 6.93
N LEU A 131 16.37 5.00 6.12
CA LEU A 131 17.06 4.62 4.88
C LEU A 131 16.14 4.07 3.78
N ILE A 132 15.65 4.94 2.90
CA ILE A 132 15.30 4.56 1.52
C ILE A 132 15.94 5.57 0.56
N ASN A 133 17.27 5.73 0.69
CA ASN A 133 18.13 6.22 -0.39
C ASN A 133 19.10 5.14 -0.91
N ARG A 134 18.96 3.89 -0.44
CA ARG A 134 19.76 2.76 -0.91
C ARG A 134 18.97 1.46 -0.75
N VAL A 135 18.18 1.09 -1.76
CA VAL A 135 18.12 -0.30 -2.24
C VAL A 135 17.73 -0.24 -3.73
N SER A 136 18.70 0.14 -4.55
CA SER A 136 18.79 -0.36 -5.93
C SER A 136 19.95 -1.34 -5.94
N PHE A 137 19.67 -2.55 -6.41
CA PHE A 137 20.49 -3.62 -7.02
C PHE A 137 19.97 -4.98 -6.58
#